data_AF-A0AAQ3L659-F1
#
_entry.id   AF-A0AAQ3L659-F1
#
_cell.length_a   1.000
_cell.length_b   1.000
_cell.length_c   1.000
_cell.angle_alpha   90.00
_cell.angle_beta   90.00
_cell.angle_gamma   90.00
#
_symmetry.space_group_name_H-M   'P 1'
#
loop_
_entity.id
_entity.type
_entity.pdbx_description
1 polymer ?
#
loop_
_entity_poly.entity_id
_entity_poly.type
_entity_poly.pdbx_seq_one_letter_code
_entity_poly.pdbx_strand_id
1 'polypeptide(L)'
;MIPIEIAESSLCMTTFEEQNNSKTHQAELDLVQEERELAIIREEDVKLGIARKYEKHVKPRNFKEGDLVLQKIELRRNPIEEDKLAPNWEGPYKITKVIKKKRIENR
;
A
#
# COMPACT_ATOMS: atom_id res chain seq x y z
N MET A 1 21.74 -4.30 -57.17
CA MET A 1 20.54 -3.48 -57.41
C MET A 1 19.79 -3.43 -56.09
N ILE A 2 19.58 -2.25 -55.52
CA ILE A 2 18.98 -2.06 -54.19
C ILE A 2 17.56 -1.53 -54.42
N PRO A 3 16.51 -2.05 -53.75
CA PRO A 3 15.16 -1.54 -53.92
C PRO A 3 15.06 -0.13 -53.34
N ILE A 4 14.24 0.72 -53.98
CA ILE A 4 13.94 2.06 -53.49
C ILE A 4 12.77 1.94 -52.50
N GLU A 5 12.93 2.49 -51.30
CA GLU A 5 11.86 2.63 -50.32
C GLU A 5 10.91 3.73 -50.83
N ILE A 6 9.70 3.35 -51.25
CA ILE A 6 8.63 4.30 -51.56
C ILE A 6 7.95 4.61 -50.24
N ALA A 7 8.17 5.81 -49.71
CA ALA A 7 7.48 6.29 -48.51
C ALA A 7 6.03 6.66 -48.87
N GLU A 8 5.15 5.66 -48.95
CA GLU A 8 3.71 5.92 -48.97
C GLU A 8 3.30 6.46 -47.59
N SER A 9 2.70 7.65 -47.56
CA SER A 9 2.19 8.21 -46.32
C SER A 9 1.15 7.27 -45.74
N SER A 10 1.42 6.72 -44.55
CA SER A 10 0.46 5.87 -43.84
C SER A 10 -0.86 6.62 -43.60
N LEU A 11 -1.96 5.89 -43.49
CA LEU A 11 -3.29 6.47 -43.23
C LEU A 11 -3.28 7.38 -41.97
N CYS A 12 -2.47 7.04 -40.97
CA CYS A 12 -2.29 7.84 -39.76
C CYS A 12 -1.62 9.19 -40.00
N MET A 13 -0.77 9.32 -41.03
CA MET A 13 -0.19 10.62 -41.42
C MET A 13 -1.18 11.47 -42.19
N THR A 14 -2.03 10.86 -43.03
CA THR A 14 -2.99 11.60 -43.85
C THR A 14 -4.19 12.10 -43.05
N THR A 15 -4.55 11.43 -41.95
CA THR A 15 -5.64 11.83 -41.06
C THR A 15 -5.17 12.54 -39.78
N PHE A 16 -3.89 12.89 -39.68
CA PHE A 16 -3.35 13.55 -38.49
C PHE A 16 -3.84 15.00 -38.37
N GLU A 17 -4.68 15.26 -37.37
CA GLU A 17 -5.10 16.59 -36.99
C GLU A 17 -4.56 16.96 -35.60
N GLU A 18 -3.46 17.72 -35.57
CA GLU A 18 -2.74 18.06 -34.35
C GLU A 18 -3.63 18.71 -33.28
N GLN A 19 -4.48 19.66 -33.67
CA GLN A 19 -5.36 20.37 -32.74
C GLN A 19 -6.45 19.47 -32.16
N ASN A 20 -7.04 18.59 -32.96
CA ASN A 20 -8.06 17.67 -32.49
C ASN A 20 -7.45 16.61 -31.56
N ASN A 21 -6.31 16.05 -31.95
CA ASN A 21 -5.57 15.08 -31.15
C ASN A 21 -5.13 15.68 -29.81
N SER A 22 -4.63 16.91 -29.80
CA SER A 22 -4.24 17.60 -28.56
C SER A 22 -5.43 17.82 -27.63
N LYS A 23 -6.59 18.23 -28.16
CA LYS A 23 -7.82 18.41 -27.36
C LYS A 23 -8.33 17.10 -26.78
N THR A 24 -8.39 16.04 -27.58
CA THR A 24 -8.81 14.71 -27.12
C THR A 24 -7.85 14.20 -26.05
N HIS A 25 -6.55 14.37 -26.26
CA HIS A 25 -5.54 13.97 -25.29
C HIS A 25 -5.66 14.74 -23.96
N GLN A 26 -5.94 16.04 -23.99
CA GLN A 26 -6.21 16.81 -22.78
C GLN A 26 -7.43 16.30 -22.02
N ALA A 27 -8.54 16.04 -22.73
CA ALA A 27 -9.74 15.50 -22.12
C ALA A 27 -9.50 14.11 -21.49
N GLU A 28 -8.73 13.25 -22.15
CA GLU A 28 -8.33 11.95 -21.61
C GLU A 28 -7.51 12.09 -20.31
N LEU A 29 -6.58 13.04 -20.26
CA LEU A 29 -5.78 13.31 -19.07
C LEU A 29 -6.63 13.83 -17.91
N ASP A 30 -7.59 14.71 -18.19
CA ASP A 30 -8.52 15.23 -17.18
C ASP A 30 -9.35 14.09 -16.57
N LEU A 31 -9.89 13.19 -17.39
CA LEU A 31 -10.62 12.01 -16.92
C LEU A 31 -9.76 11.11 -16.02
N VAL A 32 -8.52 10.84 -16.41
CA VAL A 32 -7.58 10.05 -15.59
C VAL A 32 -7.28 10.74 -14.27
N GLN A 33 -7.18 12.08 -14.28
CA GLN A 33 -6.93 12.86 -13.07
C GLN A 33 -8.14 12.79 -12.12
N GLU A 34 -9.36 12.94 -12.62
CA GLU A 34 -10.59 12.78 -11.83
C GLU A 34 -10.68 11.39 -11.19
N GLU A 35 -10.39 10.32 -11.94
CA GLU A 35 -10.39 8.95 -11.41
C GLU A 35 -9.36 8.76 -10.30
N ARG A 36 -8.16 9.35 -10.44
CA ARG A 36 -7.12 9.31 -9.42
C ARG A 36 -7.55 10.02 -8.15
N GLU A 37 -8.15 11.20 -8.26
CA GLU A 37 -8.63 11.96 -7.11
C GLU A 37 -9.70 11.16 -6.34
N LEU A 38 -10.64 10.55 -7.05
CA LEU A 38 -11.63 9.65 -6.45
C LEU A 38 -11.02 8.40 -5.82
N ALA A 39 -9.93 7.87 -6.39
CA ALA A 39 -9.21 6.74 -5.82
C ALA A 39 -8.51 7.13 -4.51
N ILE A 40 -7.90 8.32 -4.44
CA ILE A 40 -7.24 8.84 -3.24
C ILE A 40 -8.27 9.00 -2.11
N ILE A 41 -9.42 9.63 -2.38
CA ILE A 41 -10.48 9.81 -1.37
C ILE A 41 -10.93 8.45 -0.82
N ARG A 42 -11.17 7.47 -1.70
CA ARG A 42 -11.56 6.11 -1.29
C ARG A 42 -10.47 5.43 -0.47
N GLU A 43 -9.21 5.60 -0.83
CA GLU A 43 -8.08 5.05 -0.08
C GLU A 43 -8.01 5.65 1.33
N GLU A 44 -8.18 6.97 1.46
CA GLU A 44 -8.21 7.67 2.74
C GLU A 44 -9.37 7.19 3.62
N ASP A 45 -10.57 7.08 3.06
CA ASP A 45 -11.76 6.57 3.78
C ASP A 45 -11.53 5.15 4.30
N VAL A 46 -10.95 4.28 3.47
CA VAL A 46 -10.62 2.90 3.88
C VAL A 46 -9.58 2.91 5.02
N LYS A 47 -8.52 3.71 4.91
CA LYS A 47 -7.49 3.83 5.96
C LYS A 47 -8.09 4.33 7.27
N LEU A 48 -8.94 5.35 7.22
CA LEU A 48 -9.64 5.89 8.38
C LEU A 48 -10.59 4.86 8.99
N GLY A 49 -11.33 4.12 8.17
CA GLY A 49 -12.21 3.05 8.61
C GLY A 49 -11.46 1.95 9.37
N ILE A 50 -10.30 1.52 8.84
CA ILE A 50 -9.43 0.55 9.50
C ILE A 50 -8.90 1.10 10.83
N ALA A 51 -8.42 2.34 10.86
CA ALA A 51 -7.89 2.97 12.07
C ALA A 51 -8.95 3.04 13.18
N ARG A 52 -10.17 3.50 12.84
CA ARG A 52 -11.31 3.55 13.79
C ARG A 52 -11.69 2.17 14.31
N LYS A 53 -11.72 1.17 13.43
CA LYS A 53 -12.01 -0.21 13.83
C LYS A 53 -10.93 -0.74 14.78
N TYR A 54 -9.66 -0.48 14.48
CA TYR A 54 -8.56 -0.86 15.36
C TYR A 54 -8.67 -0.19 16.72
N GLU A 55 -8.85 1.13 16.78
CA GLU A 55 -8.97 1.89 18.04
C GLU A 55 -10.17 1.44 18.89
N LYS A 56 -11.30 1.10 18.26
CA LYS A 56 -12.48 0.59 18.98
C LYS A 56 -12.23 -0.75 19.67
N HIS A 57 -11.46 -1.64 19.05
CA HIS A 57 -11.26 -3.02 19.54
C HIS A 57 -9.96 -3.18 20.34
N VAL A 58 -8.96 -2.33 20.09
CA VAL A 58 -7.64 -2.41 20.72
C VAL A 58 -7.51 -1.31 21.77
N LYS A 59 -7.53 -1.73 23.03
CA LYS A 59 -7.23 -0.83 24.15
C LYS A 59 -5.72 -0.78 24.39
N PRO A 60 -5.12 0.41 24.49
CA PRO A 60 -3.70 0.52 24.86
C PRO A 60 -3.48 -0.09 26.24
N ARG A 61 -2.46 -0.93 26.37
CA ARG A 61 -2.08 -1.58 27.63
C ARG A 61 -0.71 -1.09 28.06
N ASN A 62 -0.63 -0.62 29.29
CA ASN A 62 0.65 -0.28 29.93
C ASN A 62 1.22 -1.54 30.57
N PHE A 63 2.47 -1.85 30.23
CA PHE A 63 3.21 -2.97 30.78
C PHE A 63 4.19 -2.51 31.85
N LYS A 64 4.42 -3.36 32.85
CA LYS A 64 5.40 -3.15 33.92
C LYS A 64 6.44 -4.26 33.92
N GLU A 65 7.60 -3.96 34.50
CA GLU A 65 8.60 -4.99 34.77
C GLU A 65 8.01 -6.05 35.70
N GLY A 66 8.25 -7.32 35.38
CA GLY A 66 7.67 -8.47 36.07
C GLY A 66 6.35 -8.99 35.49
N ASP A 67 5.67 -8.23 34.62
CA ASP A 67 4.43 -8.69 33.96
C ASP A 67 4.70 -9.89 33.03
N LEU A 68 3.75 -10.83 33.01
CA LEU A 68 3.75 -11.94 32.07
C LEU A 68 2.99 -11.57 30.80
N VAL A 69 3.59 -11.83 29.64
CA VAL A 69 3.04 -11.51 28.32
C VAL A 69 3.23 -12.68 27.36
N LEU A 70 2.28 -12.87 26.45
CA LEU A 70 2.41 -13.79 25.32
C LEU A 70 3.01 -13.03 24.15
N GLN A 71 4.00 -13.62 23.47
CA GLN A 71 4.57 -13.04 22.26
C GLN A 71 3.87 -13.62 21.03
N LYS A 72 3.40 -12.75 20.12
CA LYS A 72 2.87 -13.22 18.83
C LYS A 72 4.03 -13.76 18.00
N ILE A 73 3.90 -14.96 17.48
CA ILE A 73 4.91 -15.53 16.57
C ILE A 73 4.68 -14.91 15.19
N GLU A 74 5.71 -14.23 14.67
CA GLU A 74 5.71 -13.71 13.30
C GLU A 74 5.86 -14.88 12.33
N LEU A 75 5.09 -14.92 11.24
CA LEU A 75 5.09 -16.03 10.26
C LEU A 75 6.49 -16.42 9.76
N ARG A 76 7.42 -15.46 9.65
CA ARG A 76 8.82 -15.73 9.25
C ARG A 76 9.68 -16.39 10.33
N ARG A 77 9.24 -16.36 11.58
CA ARG A 77 9.95 -16.88 12.76
C ARG A 77 9.36 -18.18 13.26
N ASN A 78 8.28 -18.69 12.66
CA ASN A 78 7.72 -19.99 12.99
C ASN A 78 8.77 -21.06 12.62
N PRO A 79 9.43 -21.72 13.59
CA PRO A 79 10.23 -22.90 13.29
C PRO A 79 9.33 -24.12 13.00
N ILE A 80 8.03 -23.98 13.28
CA ILE A 80 6.97 -24.96 13.08
C ILE A 80 6.33 -24.62 11.72
N GLU A 81 7.03 -24.93 10.63
CA GLU A 81 6.40 -24.95 9.29
C GLU A 81 5.43 -26.14 9.14
N GLU A 82 5.34 -27.03 10.13
CA GLU A 82 4.67 -28.32 9.99
C GLU A 82 3.21 -28.36 10.47
N ASP A 83 2.74 -27.43 11.30
CA ASP A 83 1.36 -27.50 11.83
C ASP A 83 0.59 -26.19 11.70
N LYS A 84 -0.34 -26.17 10.75
CA LYS A 84 -1.34 -25.10 10.52
C LYS A 84 -2.24 -24.83 11.73
N LEU A 85 -2.20 -25.71 12.74
CA LEU A 85 -2.97 -25.65 13.98
C LEU A 85 -2.11 -25.33 15.22
N ALA A 86 -0.81 -25.06 15.04
CA ALA A 86 0.02 -24.61 16.15
C ALA A 86 -0.45 -23.24 16.68
N PRO A 87 -0.31 -22.98 17.99
CA PRO A 87 -0.68 -21.69 18.56
C PRO A 87 0.17 -20.56 17.97
N ASN A 88 -0.48 -19.47 17.55
CA ASN A 88 0.17 -18.26 17.03
C ASN A 88 0.88 -17.41 18.10
N TRP A 89 0.95 -17.90 19.33
CA TRP A 89 1.47 -17.20 20.50
C TRP A 89 2.47 -18.10 21.21
N GLU A 90 3.66 -17.57 21.49
CA GLU A 90 4.73 -18.27 22.20
C GLU A 90 4.80 -17.80 23.65
N GLY A 91 4.92 -18.79 24.55
CA GLY A 91 5.37 -18.68 25.93
C GLY A 91 4.59 -17.71 26.84
N PRO A 92 4.74 -17.83 28.15
CA PRO A 92 4.64 -16.68 29.04
C PRO A 92 6.03 -16.07 29.23
N TYR A 93 6.29 -14.90 28.63
CA TYR A 93 7.51 -14.13 28.84
C TYR A 93 7.33 -13.16 30.00
N LYS A 94 8.38 -13.00 30.81
CA LYS A 94 8.43 -11.95 31.84
C LYS A 94 9.15 -10.72 31.29
N ILE A 95 8.53 -9.55 31.44
CA ILE A 95 9.16 -8.28 31.06
C ILE A 95 10.27 -7.95 32.06
N THR A 96 11.51 -7.90 31.59
CA THR A 96 12.67 -7.53 32.43
C THR A 96 12.92 -6.03 32.47
N LYS A 97 12.58 -5.31 31.40
CA LYS A 97 12.76 -3.86 31.30
C LYS A 97 11.74 -3.24 30.38
N VAL A 98 11.12 -2.12 30.79
CA VAL A 98 10.21 -1.34 29.94
C VAL A 98 10.97 -0.19 29.29
N ILE A 99 11.07 -0.18 27.96
CA ILE A 99 11.74 0.87 27.19
C ILE A 99 10.70 1.87 26.70
N LYS A 100 10.88 3.16 27.03
CA LYS A 100 10.04 4.23 26.49
C LYS A 100 10.36 4.44 25.01
N LYS A 101 9.34 4.44 24.16
CA LYS A 101 9.49 4.71 22.72
C LYS A 101 9.97 6.14 22.52
N LYS A 102 11.12 6.37 21.88
CA LYS A 102 11.55 7.70 21.45
C LYS A 102 10.67 8.14 20.28
N ARG A 103 10.15 9.37 20.33
CA ARG A 103 9.47 10.01 19.20
C ARG A 103 10.52 10.25 18.11
N ILE A 104 10.39 9.58 16.97
CA ILE A 104 11.20 9.89 15.80
C ILE A 104 10.58 11.15 15.19
N GLU A 105 11.18 12.29 15.48
CA GLU A 105 10.88 13.55 14.79
C GLU A 105 11.61 13.51 13.44
N ASN A 106 10.88 13.21 12.37
CA ASN A 106 11.40 13.38 11.02
C ASN A 106 11.39 14.90 10.72
N ARG A 107 12.59 15.47 10.59
CA ARG A 107 12.84 16.83 10.12
C ARG A 107 13.17 16.81 8.63
#